data_AF-A0A4P6YBY7-F1
#
_entry.id   AF-A0A4P6YBY7-F1
#
_cell.length_a   1.000
_cell.length_b   1.000
_cell.length_c   1.000
_cell.angle_alpha   90.00
_cell.angle_beta   90.00
_cell.angle_gamma   90.00
#
_symmetry.space_group_name_H-M   'P 1'
#
loop_
_entity.id
_entity.type
_entity.pdbx_description
1 polymer ?
#
loop_
_entity_poly.entity_id
_entity_poly.type
_entity_poly.pdbx_seq_one_letter_code
_entity_poly.pdbx_strand_id
1 'polypeptide(L)' 'MDTKKRTLVIAILLIISIGNYSRIIDNGTIRTVEFLSIFVIGALTALLIREIATILKGK' A
#
# COMPACT_ATOMS: atom_id res chain seq x y z
N MET A 1 2.68 -12.16 -14.35
CA MET A 1 3.86 -11.71 -13.57
C MET A 1 4.08 -12.71 -12.45
N ASP A 2 5.33 -13.11 -12.19
CA ASP A 2 5.66 -14.02 -11.08
C ASP A 2 5.12 -13.49 -9.75
N THR A 3 4.56 -14.35 -8.90
CA THR A 3 3.95 -13.96 -7.60
C THR A 3 4.94 -13.19 -6.73
N LYS A 4 6.22 -13.58 -6.71
CA LYS A 4 7.26 -12.88 -5.94
C LYS A 4 7.53 -11.49 -6.49
N LYS A 5 7.58 -11.36 -7.82
CA LYS A 5 7.72 -10.05 -8.49
C LYS A 5 6.51 -9.16 -8.21
N ARG A 6 5.29 -9.72 -8.20
CA ARG A 6 4.06 -9.00 -7.86
C ARG A 6 4.07 -8.49 -6.42
N THR A 7 4.42 -9.34 -5.47
CA THR A 7 4.55 -8.96 -4.05
C THR A 7 5.59 -7.85 -3.87
N LEU A 8 6.75 -7.95 -4.54
CA LEU A 8 7.80 -6.93 -4.49
C LEU A 8 7.30 -5.57 -5.01
N VAL A 9 6.62 -5.55 -6.17
CA VAL A 9 6.07 -4.32 -6.75
C VAL A 9 5.04 -3.68 -5.82
N ILE A 10 4.12 -4.48 -5.26
CA ILE A 10 3.11 -3.98 -4.31
C ILE A 10 3.78 -3.39 -3.06
N ALA A 11 4.81 -4.06 -2.52
CA ALA A 11 5.55 -3.56 -1.37
C ALA A 11 6.25 -2.23 -1.66
N ILE A 12 6.91 -2.10 -2.81
CA ILE A 12 7.56 -0.84 -3.23
C ILE A 12 6.53 0.28 -3.35
N LEU A 13 5.40 0.02 -4.03
CA LEU A 13 4.32 1.01 -4.18
C LEU A 13 3.73 1.43 -2.82
N LEU A 14 3.58 0.49 -1.90
CA LEU A 14 3.08 0.76 -0.55
C LEU A 14 4.05 1.68 0.22
N ILE A 15 5.36 1.37 0.19
CA ILE A 15 6.40 2.21 0.83
C ILE A 15 6.38 3.62 0.26
N ILE A 16 6.33 3.75 -1.07
CA ILE A 16 6.27 5.06 -1.74
C ILE A 16 5.00 5.82 -1.34
N SER A 17 3.86 5.14 -1.26
CA SER A 17 2.58 5.76 -0.88
C SER A 17 2.61 6.27 0.57
N ILE A 18 3.15 5.48 1.50
CA ILE A 18 3.33 5.88 2.90
C ILE A 18 4.28 7.07 3.00
N GLY A 19 5.41 7.05 2.31
CA GLY A 19 6.38 8.15 2.31
C GLY A 19 5.78 9.45 1.77
N ASN A 20 4.98 9.37 0.70
CA ASN A 20 4.27 10.54 0.16
C ASN A 20 3.23 11.06 1.15
N TYR A 21 2.41 10.19 1.75
CA TYR A 21 1.43 10.60 2.75
C TYR A 21 2.10 11.27 3.96
N SER A 22 3.19 10.69 4.48
CA SER A 22 3.96 11.26 5.60
C SER A 22 4.58 12.61 5.30
N ARG A 23 4.83 12.96 4.03
CA ARG A 23 5.33 14.27 3.62
C ARG A 23 4.23 15.32 3.48
N ILE A 24 3.03 14.87 3.10
CA ILE A 24 1.89 15.74 2.76
C ILE A 24 0.99 16.00 3.97
N ILE A 25 0.95 15.07 4.92
CA ILE A 25 0.14 15.17 6.13
C ILE A 25 0.47 16.46 6.90
N ASP A 26 -0.57 17.18 7.28
CA ASP A 26 -0.49 18.40 8.06
C ASP A 26 -1.44 18.29 9.26
N ASN A 27 -1.22 19.09 10.31
CA ASN A 27 -1.97 19.04 11.57
C ASN A 27 -3.39 19.65 11.50
N GLY A 28 -3.83 20.01 10.30
CA GLY A 28 -5.14 20.62 10.04
C GLY A 28 -6.22 19.61 9.69
N THR A 29 -7.14 20.02 8.83
CA THR A 29 -8.20 19.17 8.28
C THR A 29 -7.66 18.25 7.19
N ILE A 30 -8.06 16.97 7.21
CA ILE A 30 -7.70 16.02 6.17
C ILE A 30 -8.20 16.51 4.80
N ARG A 31 -7.26 16.77 3.91
CA ARG A 31 -7.57 17.17 2.52
C ARG A 31 -8.02 15.97 1.71
N THR A 32 -8.77 16.19 0.63
CA THR A 32 -9.21 15.12 -0.28
C THR A 32 -8.03 14.25 -0.78
N VAL A 33 -6.87 14.85 -1.04
CA VAL A 33 -5.66 14.14 -1.47
C VAL A 33 -5.04 13.25 -0.38
N GLU A 34 -5.15 13.66 0.89
CA GLU A 34 -4.72 12.86 2.04
C GLU A 34 -5.68 11.71 2.27
N PHE A 35 -6.99 11.95 2.17
CA PHE A 35 -8.00 10.90 2.24
C PHE A 35 -7.79 9.83 1.15
N LEU A 36 -7.55 10.26 -0.09
CA LEU A 36 -7.23 9.35 -1.18
C LEU A 36 -5.94 8.57 -0.91
N SER A 37 -4.91 9.22 -0.37
CA SER A 37 -3.65 8.58 -0.01
C SER A 37 -3.84 7.50 1.07
N ILE A 38 -4.63 7.79 2.11
CA ILE A 38 -5.00 6.82 3.16
C ILE A 38 -5.74 5.62 2.53
N PHE A 39 -6.70 5.87 1.65
CA PHE A 39 -7.44 4.82 0.95
C PHE A 39 -6.51 3.93 0.12
N VAL A 40 -5.61 4.53 -0.66
CA VAL A 40 -4.63 3.79 -1.49
C VAL A 40 -3.67 2.97 -0.64
N ILE A 41 -3.18 3.52 0.47
CA ILE A 41 -2.34 2.78 1.43
C ILE A 41 -3.10 1.57 1.98
N GLY A 42 -4.37 1.73 2.37
CA GLY A 42 -5.22 0.63 2.83
C GLY A 42 -5.42 -0.44 1.75
N ALA A 43 -5.72 -0.04 0.52
CA ALA A 43 -5.90 -0.96 -0.61
C ALA A 43 -4.63 -1.75 -0.94
N LEU A 44 -3.47 -1.08 -0.99
CA LEU A 44 -2.17 -1.73 -1.22
C LEU A 44 -1.79 -2.67 -0.07
N THR A 45 -2.10 -2.29 1.17
CA THR A 45 -1.88 -3.15 2.34
C THR A 45 -2.73 -4.42 2.25
N ALA A 46 -4.02 -4.30 1.94
CA ALA A 46 -4.90 -5.45 1.77
C ALA A 46 -4.43 -6.38 0.64
N LEU A 47 -3.97 -5.81 -0.48
CA LEU A 47 -3.38 -6.57 -1.58
C LEU A 47 -2.12 -7.31 -1.13
N LEU A 48 -1.22 -6.64 -0.41
CA LEU A 48 0.02 -7.26 0.07
C LEU A 48 -0.29 -8.42 1.04
N ILE A 49 -1.23 -8.25 1.95
CA ILE A 49 -1.69 -9.31 2.87
C ILE A 49 -2.26 -10.49 2.08
N ARG A 50 -3.08 -10.24 1.06
CA ARG A 50 -3.64 -11.32 0.22
C ARG A 50 -2.55 -12.11 -0.49
N GLU A 51 -1.54 -11.43 -1.03
CA GLU A 51 -0.41 -12.08 -1.69
C GLU A 51 0.40 -12.94 -0.72
N ILE A 52 0.72 -12.41 0.47
CA ILE A 52 1.40 -13.17 1.52
C ILE A 52 0.57 -14.39 1.94
N ALA A 53 -0.73 -14.21 2.16
CA ALA A 53 -1.63 -15.31 2.52
C ALA A 53 -1.72 -16.39 1.43
N THR A 54 -1.59 -16.01 0.16
CA THR A 54 -1.57 -16.96 -0.97
C THR A 54 -0.28 -17.77 -0.95
N ILE A 55 0.88 -17.08 -0.80
CA ILE A 55 2.20 -17.73 -0.67
C ILE A 55 2.23 -18.70 0.52
N LEU A 56 1.69 -18.30 1.68
CA LEU A 56 1.62 -19.14 2.88
C LEU A 56 0.72 -20.36 2.71
N LYS A 57 -0.32 -20.26 1.87
CA LYS A 57 -1.20 -21.38 1.53
C LYS A 57 -0.57 -22.36 0.53
N GLY A 58 0.67 -22.13 0.09
CA GLY A 58 1.37 -23.01 -0.85
C GLY A 58 0.73 -23.09 -2.23
N LYS A 59 -0.07 -22.08 -2.60
CA LYS A 59 -0.61 -21.87 -3.96
C LYS A 59 0.12 -20.71 -4.62
#